data_AF-J9F184-F1
#
_entry.id   AF-J9F184-F1
#
_cell.length_a   1.000
_cell.length_b   1.000
_cell.length_c   1.000
_cell.angle_alpha   90.00
_cell.angle_beta   90.00
_cell.angle_gamma   90.00
#
_symmetry.space_group_name_H-M   'P 1'
#
loop_
_entity.id
_entity.type
_entity.pdbx_description
1 polymer ?
#
loop_
_entity_poly.entity_id
_entity_poly.type
_entity_poly.pdbx_seq_one_letter_code
_entity_poly.pdbx_strand_id
1 'polypeptide(L)'
;MGSMSNAPILQETATDTRYNHLEQTLENFQENARQMGVIASDFTTRSQEPLNQKIHTLISGLHELDHLKNQFMDVKIPLELLEYLDQGKILSFIQKSMNGKIEMYKKFRAMLLKELGEEMPNDMVLYRNLRDRKDASPQHENCNEDGSD
;
A
#
# COMPACT_ATOMS: atom_id res chain seq x y z
N MET A 1 7.18 -36.55 19.97
CA MET A 1 7.78 -35.20 19.85
C MET A 1 7.58 -34.73 18.43
N GLY A 2 6.69 -33.78 18.22
CA GLY A 2 6.43 -33.14 16.94
C GLY A 2 5.97 -31.73 17.23
N SER A 3 6.93 -30.81 17.34
CA SER A 3 6.67 -29.38 17.46
C SER A 3 6.15 -28.90 16.11
N MET A 4 4.85 -28.64 16.00
CA MET A 4 4.30 -27.85 14.91
C MET A 4 4.26 -26.40 15.37
N SER A 5 5.26 -25.64 14.93
CA SER A 5 5.30 -24.19 14.99
C SER A 5 4.13 -23.62 14.20
N ASN A 6 3.01 -23.34 14.87
CA ASN A 6 1.86 -22.64 14.31
C ASN A 6 1.95 -21.16 14.72
N ALA A 7 2.71 -20.37 13.97
CA ALA A 7 2.70 -18.91 14.05
C ALA A 7 3.14 -18.35 12.68
N PRO A 8 2.17 -17.98 11.82
CA PRO A 8 1.99 -16.53 11.57
C PRO A 8 0.53 -16.05 11.41
N ILE A 9 -0.50 -16.90 11.50
CA ILE A 9 -1.90 -16.52 11.13
C ILE A 9 -2.56 -15.53 12.10
N LEU A 10 -2.09 -15.43 13.35
CA LEU A 10 -2.72 -14.56 14.37
C LEU A 10 -2.33 -13.08 14.25
N GLN A 11 -1.25 -12.75 13.54
CA GLN A 11 -0.72 -11.40 13.51
C GLN A 11 -1.39 -10.51 12.46
N GLU A 12 -1.83 -11.11 11.35
CA GLU A 12 -2.51 -10.42 10.24
C GLU A 12 -3.91 -9.91 10.64
N THR A 13 -4.65 -10.70 11.42
CA THR A 13 -6.00 -10.32 11.89
C THR A 13 -5.99 -9.18 12.90
N ALA A 14 -4.96 -9.13 13.76
CA ALA A 14 -4.76 -8.07 14.75
C ALA A 14 -4.32 -6.75 14.11
N THR A 15 -3.50 -6.81 13.06
CA THR A 15 -3.12 -5.62 12.30
C THR A 15 -4.31 -5.04 11.55
N ASP A 16 -5.12 -5.87 10.90
CA ASP A 16 -6.28 -5.39 10.16
C ASP A 16 -7.34 -4.79 11.09
N THR A 17 -7.54 -5.35 12.28
CA THR A 17 -8.51 -4.81 13.24
C THR A 17 -8.17 -3.41 13.74
N ARG A 18 -6.89 -3.10 14.01
CA ARG A 18 -6.50 -1.74 14.41
C ARG A 18 -6.66 -0.72 13.27
N TYR A 19 -6.36 -1.10 12.02
CA TYR A 19 -6.58 -0.22 10.86
C TYR A 19 -8.08 0.04 10.64
N ASN A 20 -8.91 -0.99 10.68
CA ASN A 20 -10.36 -0.87 10.55
C ASN A 20 -10.96 0.03 11.64
N HIS A 21 -10.45 -0.08 12.88
CA HIS A 21 -10.90 0.76 13.98
C HIS A 21 -10.52 2.24 13.78
N LEU A 22 -9.29 2.51 13.32
CA LEU A 22 -8.87 3.86 12.96
C LEU A 22 -9.72 4.43 11.82
N GLU A 23 -9.95 3.66 10.77
CA GLU A 23 -10.77 4.05 9.62
C GLU A 23 -12.19 4.42 10.04
N GLN A 24 -12.85 3.54 10.80
CA GLN A 24 -14.20 3.81 11.30
C GLN A 24 -14.26 5.06 12.19
N THR A 25 -13.25 5.27 13.03
CA THR A 25 -13.18 6.46 13.89
C THR A 25 -13.03 7.74 13.06
N LEU A 26 -12.20 7.71 12.01
CA LEU A 26 -12.01 8.82 11.08
C LEU A 26 -13.29 9.11 10.27
N GLU A 27 -13.96 8.08 9.74
CA GLU A 27 -15.21 8.24 9.01
C GLU A 27 -16.30 8.88 9.88
N ASN A 28 -16.46 8.36 11.10
CA ASN A 28 -17.40 8.93 12.07
C ASN A 28 -17.06 10.38 12.40
N PHE A 29 -15.78 10.70 12.59
CA PHE A 29 -15.34 12.06 12.86
C PHE A 29 -15.65 13.02 11.70
N GLN A 30 -15.30 12.62 10.47
CA GLN A 30 -15.58 13.39 9.26
C GLN A 30 -17.08 13.62 9.06
N GLU A 31 -17.90 12.60 9.26
CA GLU A 31 -19.36 12.72 9.14
C GLU A 31 -19.95 13.63 10.23
N ASN A 32 -19.46 13.56 11.47
CA ASN A 32 -19.86 14.49 12.52
C ASN A 32 -19.48 15.94 12.19
N ALA A 33 -18.31 16.16 11.58
CA ALA A 33 -17.86 17.49 11.16
C ALA A 33 -18.74 18.02 10.02
N ARG A 34 -19.11 17.17 9.06
CA ARG A 34 -20.05 17.50 7.99
C ARG A 34 -21.42 17.90 8.56
N GLN A 35 -21.97 17.09 9.48
CA GLN A 35 -23.24 17.39 10.14
C GLN A 35 -23.20 18.71 10.91
N MET A 36 -22.10 18.99 11.63
CA MET A 36 -21.90 20.29 12.27
C MET A 36 -21.91 21.44 11.26
N GLY A 37 -21.26 21.26 10.10
CA GLY A 37 -21.28 22.23 9.00
C GLY A 37 -22.69 22.53 8.50
N VAL A 38 -23.53 21.51 8.35
CA VAL A 38 -24.95 21.66 7.97
C VAL A 38 -25.75 22.43 9.03
N ILE A 39 -25.55 22.11 10.31
CA ILE A 39 -26.24 22.81 11.42
C ILE A 39 -25.81 24.29 11.46
N ALA A 40 -24.53 24.57 11.20
CA ALA A 40 -23.98 25.92 11.19
C ALA A 40 -24.42 26.73 9.96
N SER A 41 -24.57 26.10 8.79
CA SER A 41 -25.05 26.78 7.58
C SER A 41 -26.52 27.17 7.68
N ASP A 42 -27.36 26.30 8.25
CA ASP A 42 -28.81 26.50 8.39
C ASP A 42 -29.20 26.76 9.86
N PHE A 43 -28.48 27.69 10.50
CA PHE A 43 -28.64 27.92 11.94
C PHE A 43 -29.96 28.61 12.28
N THR A 44 -30.67 28.08 13.29
CA THR A 44 -31.89 28.64 13.87
C THR A 44 -31.81 28.65 15.40
N THR A 45 -32.75 29.29 16.09
CA THR A 45 -32.82 29.27 17.56
C THR A 45 -32.89 27.86 18.14
N ARG A 46 -33.41 26.88 17.39
CA ARG A 46 -33.48 25.47 17.81
C ARG A 46 -32.17 24.70 17.56
N SER A 47 -31.25 25.26 16.80
CA SER A 47 -30.00 24.61 16.39
C SER A 47 -28.89 24.69 17.44
N GLN A 48 -29.00 25.58 18.44
CA GLN A 48 -27.95 25.81 19.44
C GLN A 48 -27.58 24.55 20.22
N GLU A 49 -28.58 23.83 20.74
CA GLU A 49 -28.35 22.63 21.54
C GLU A 49 -27.72 21.50 20.69
N PRO A 50 -28.26 21.13 19.51
CA PRO A 50 -27.59 20.20 18.60
C PRO A 50 -26.18 20.61 18.19
N LEU A 51 -25.93 21.91 17.98
CA LEU A 51 -24.60 22.43 17.64
C LEU A 51 -23.61 22.18 18.78
N ASN A 52 -23.99 22.52 20.02
CA ASN A 52 -23.16 22.28 21.20
C ASN A 52 -22.86 20.78 21.37
N GLN A 53 -23.86 19.92 21.19
CA GLN A 53 -23.68 18.47 21.24
C GLN A 53 -22.70 17.98 20.18
N LYS A 54 -22.73 18.54 18.96
CA LYS A 54 -21.75 18.20 17.92
C LYS A 54 -20.36 18.72 18.21
N ILE A 55 -20.22 19.91 18.79
CA ILE A 55 -18.91 20.42 19.26
C ILE A 55 -18.32 19.45 20.28
N HIS A 56 -19.09 19.02 21.28
CA HIS A 56 -18.62 18.04 22.27
C HIS A 56 -18.27 16.69 21.64
N THR A 57 -19.07 16.22 20.69
CA THR A 57 -18.81 14.96 19.97
C THR A 57 -17.49 15.04 19.20
N LEU A 58 -17.21 16.16 18.52
CA LEU A 58 -15.95 16.36 17.80
C LEU A 58 -14.76 16.49 18.74
N ILE A 59 -14.90 17.17 19.87
CA ILE A 59 -13.85 17.23 20.90
C ILE A 59 -13.50 15.82 21.38
N SER A 60 -14.50 15.00 21.73
CA SER A 60 -14.28 13.62 22.13
C SER A 60 -13.62 12.78 21.02
N GLY A 61 -14.06 12.96 19.77
CA GLY A 61 -13.45 12.27 18.62
C GLY A 61 -11.99 12.66 18.39
N LEU A 62 -11.61 13.94 18.60
CA LEU A 62 -10.21 14.35 18.54
C LEU A 62 -9.37 13.72 19.64
N HIS A 63 -9.89 13.63 20.87
CA HIS A 63 -9.21 12.94 21.96
C HIS A 63 -9.00 11.45 21.65
N GLU A 64 -10.03 10.78 21.11
CA GLU A 64 -9.93 9.38 20.70
C GLU A 64 -8.89 9.18 19.59
N LEU A 65 -8.87 10.04 18.56
CA LEU A 65 -7.88 10.00 17.50
C LEU A 65 -6.44 10.21 18.02
N ASP A 66 -6.25 11.13 18.97
CA ASP A 66 -4.92 11.34 19.60
C ASP A 66 -4.47 10.11 20.39
N HIS A 67 -5.40 9.41 21.06
CA HIS A 67 -5.09 8.14 21.70
C HIS A 67 -4.73 7.04 20.70
N LEU A 68 -5.50 6.92 19.61
CA LEU A 68 -5.28 5.92 18.56
C LEU A 68 -3.94 6.12 17.84
N LYS A 69 -3.51 7.37 17.63
CA LYS A 69 -2.22 7.70 17.01
C LYS A 69 -1.05 6.92 17.61
N ASN A 70 -1.04 6.74 18.94
CA ASN A 70 0.04 6.04 19.63
C ASN A 70 0.13 4.55 19.25
N GLN A 71 -0.94 3.95 18.72
CA GLN A 71 -0.95 2.56 18.25
C GLN A 71 -0.29 2.37 16.88
N PHE A 72 0.02 3.47 16.17
CA PHE A 72 0.61 3.46 14.82
C PHE A 72 2.04 4.00 14.79
N MET A 73 2.70 4.13 15.95
CA MET A 73 4.09 4.59 16.03
C MET A 73 5.09 3.64 15.33
N ASP A 74 4.68 2.40 15.07
CA ASP A 74 5.40 1.40 14.27
C ASP A 74 5.30 1.66 12.75
N VAL A 75 4.36 2.49 12.30
CA VAL A 75 4.12 2.78 10.88
C VAL A 75 4.93 4.01 10.45
N LYS A 76 5.81 3.82 9.45
CA LYS A 76 6.58 4.91 8.85
C LYS A 76 5.96 5.32 7.51
N ILE A 77 5.55 6.57 7.40
CA ILE A 77 4.98 7.14 6.18
C ILE A 77 6.06 7.97 5.47
N PRO A 78 6.45 7.62 4.23
CA PRO A 78 7.37 8.42 3.42
C PRO A 78 6.78 9.83 3.17
N LEU A 79 7.60 10.86 3.33
CA LEU A 79 7.16 12.26 3.19
C LEU A 79 6.70 12.59 1.77
N GLU A 80 7.23 11.89 0.77
CA GLU A 80 6.84 12.06 -0.63
C GLU A 80 5.34 11.79 -0.82
N LEU A 81 4.73 10.95 0.02
CA LEU A 81 3.28 10.68 -0.03
C LEU A 81 2.42 11.90 0.35
N LEU A 82 2.94 12.83 1.14
CA LEU A 82 2.23 14.04 1.52
C LEU A 82 1.97 14.93 0.30
N GLU A 83 2.93 15.04 -0.63
CA GLU A 83 2.74 15.81 -1.86
C GLU A 83 1.61 15.25 -2.73
N TYR A 84 1.46 13.92 -2.76
CA TYR A 84 0.36 13.28 -3.49
C TYR A 84 -0.97 13.50 -2.77
N LEU A 85 -0.99 13.43 -1.43
CA LEU A 85 -2.18 13.66 -0.63
C LEU A 85 -2.69 15.10 -0.79
N ASP A 86 -1.80 16.10 -0.71
CA ASP A 86 -2.13 17.52 -0.88
C ASP A 86 -2.68 17.82 -2.29
N GLN A 87 -2.22 17.07 -3.30
CA GLN A 87 -2.72 17.17 -4.67
C GLN A 87 -4.04 16.40 -4.90
N GLY A 88 -4.60 15.76 -3.86
CA GLY A 88 -5.80 14.92 -3.97
C GLY A 88 -5.59 13.65 -4.79
N LYS A 89 -4.33 13.22 -5.01
CA LYS A 89 -4.01 12.00 -5.74
C LYS A 89 -4.15 10.80 -4.83
N ILE A 90 -5.06 9.90 -5.17
CA ILE A 90 -5.28 8.65 -4.43
C ILE A 90 -4.05 7.76 -4.58
N LEU A 91 -3.50 7.24 -3.48
CA LEU A 91 -2.31 6.38 -3.46
C LEU A 91 -2.43 5.14 -4.38
N SER A 92 -3.65 4.63 -4.58
CA SER A 92 -3.93 3.54 -5.53
C SER A 92 -3.62 3.91 -6.98
N PHE A 93 -3.69 5.19 -7.36
CA PHE A 93 -3.30 5.68 -8.68
C PHE A 93 -1.78 5.54 -8.90
N ILE A 94 -0.97 5.76 -7.87
CA ILE A 94 0.49 5.66 -7.94
C ILE A 94 0.90 4.20 -8.20
N GLN A 95 0.34 3.24 -7.45
CA GLN A 95 0.58 1.82 -7.69
C GLN A 95 0.10 1.37 -9.07
N LYS A 96 -1.09 1.83 -9.51
CA LYS A 96 -1.64 1.52 -10.84
C LYS A 96 -0.76 2.07 -11.97
N SER A 97 -0.19 3.27 -11.82
CA SER A 97 0.72 3.87 -12.80
C SER A 97 1.99 3.02 -12.99
N MET A 98 2.57 2.52 -11.90
CA MET A 98 3.76 1.65 -11.95
C MET A 98 3.44 0.31 -12.63
N ASN A 99 2.28 -0.29 -12.30
CA ASN A 99 1.82 -1.51 -12.96
C ASN A 99 1.57 -1.32 -14.46
N GLY A 100 1.03 -0.17 -14.88
CA GLY A 100 0.83 0.14 -16.29
C GLY A 100 2.12 0.20 -17.11
N LYS A 101 3.21 0.72 -16.52
CA LYS A 101 4.54 0.71 -17.17
C LYS A 101 5.07 -0.71 -17.33
N ILE A 102 4.97 -1.54 -16.29
CA ILE A 102 5.38 -2.95 -16.34
C ILE A 102 4.61 -3.70 -17.44
N GLU A 103 3.30 -3.48 -17.52
CA GLU A 103 2.45 -4.10 -18.54
C GLU A 103 2.86 -3.68 -19.96
N MET A 104 3.19 -2.40 -20.14
CA MET A 104 3.69 -1.87 -21.41
C MET A 104 5.03 -2.51 -21.80
N TYR A 105 5.98 -2.65 -20.89
CA TYR A 105 7.26 -3.31 -21.16
C TYR A 105 7.09 -4.81 -21.47
N LYS A 106 6.20 -5.50 -20.77
CA LYS A 106 5.86 -6.91 -21.06
C LYS A 106 5.28 -7.06 -22.46
N LYS A 107 4.32 -6.21 -22.83
CA LYS A 107 3.70 -6.21 -24.16
C LYS A 107 4.72 -5.87 -25.25
N PHE A 108 5.54 -4.85 -25.03
CA PHE A 108 6.61 -4.46 -25.96
C PHE A 108 7.59 -5.61 -26.19
N ARG A 109 8.05 -6.26 -25.12
CA ARG A 109 8.92 -7.44 -25.20
C ARG A 109 8.26 -8.60 -25.95
N ALA A 110 6.97 -8.88 -25.71
CA ALA A 110 6.25 -9.93 -26.42
C ALA A 110 6.16 -9.64 -27.93
N MET A 111 5.87 -8.39 -28.31
CA MET A 111 5.84 -7.97 -29.72
C MET A 111 7.23 -8.06 -30.36
N LEU A 112 8.28 -7.60 -29.68
CA LEU A 112 9.66 -7.73 -30.17
C LEU A 112 10.04 -9.20 -30.41
N LEU A 113 9.77 -10.07 -29.44
CA LEU A 113 10.10 -11.50 -29.56
C LEU A 113 9.29 -12.19 -30.67
N LYS A 114 8.09 -11.70 -30.95
CA LYS A 114 7.28 -12.18 -32.06
C LYS A 114 7.92 -11.77 -33.40
N GLU A 115 8.16 -10.47 -33.60
CA GLU A 115 8.73 -9.98 -34.86
C GLU A 115 10.14 -10.53 -35.13
N LEU A 116 11.00 -10.61 -34.11
CA LEU A 116 12.32 -11.24 -34.23
C LEU A 116 12.23 -12.73 -34.56
N GLY A 117 11.20 -13.43 -34.08
CA GLY A 117 10.96 -14.83 -34.40
C GLY A 117 10.49 -15.05 -35.84
N GLU A 118 9.82 -14.07 -36.44
CA GLU A 118 9.37 -14.09 -37.83
C GLU A 118 10.51 -13.68 -38.79
N GLU A 119 11.28 -12.64 -38.46
CA GLU A 119 12.37 -12.12 -39.31
C GLU A 119 13.67 -12.94 -39.21
N MET A 120 14.00 -13.46 -38.02
CA MET A 120 15.28 -14.14 -37.73
C MET A 120 15.10 -15.42 -36.89
N PRO A 121 14.47 -16.46 -37.43
CA PRO A 121 14.06 -17.65 -36.67
C PRO A 121 15.25 -18.43 -36.07
N ASN A 122 16.37 -18.55 -36.79
CA ASN A 122 17.55 -19.29 -36.33
C ASN A 122 18.21 -18.59 -35.13
N ASP A 123 18.34 -17.27 -35.19
CA ASP A 123 18.94 -16.46 -34.13
C ASP A 123 18.00 -16.39 -32.90
N MET A 124 16.68 -16.40 -33.12
CA MET A 124 15.68 -16.45 -32.06
C MET A 124 15.75 -17.77 -31.27
N VAL A 125 15.99 -18.90 -31.95
CA VAL A 125 16.19 -20.21 -31.30
C VAL A 125 17.47 -20.20 -30.46
N LEU A 126 18.57 -19.65 -31.00
CA LEU A 126 19.82 -19.50 -30.26
C LEU A 126 19.65 -18.62 -29.01
N TYR A 127 18.97 -17.48 -29.14
CA TYR A 127 18.66 -16.58 -28.03
C TYR A 127 17.85 -17.27 -26.94
N ARG A 128 16.81 -18.05 -27.29
CA ARG A 128 16.00 -18.79 -26.31
C ARG A 128 16.84 -19.80 -25.54
N ASN A 129 17.65 -20.58 -26.23
CA ASN A 129 18.55 -21.57 -25.62
C ASN A 129 19.57 -20.95 -24.66
N LEU A 130 20.12 -19.79 -25.00
CA LEU A 130 21.07 -19.06 -24.16
C LEU A 130 20.41 -18.41 -22.94
N ARG A 131 19.19 -17.90 -23.12
CA ARG A 131 18.43 -17.24 -22.06
C ARG A 131 17.92 -18.23 -21.01
N ASP A 132 17.38 -19.37 -21.44
CA ASP A 132 16.86 -20.40 -20.51
C ASP A 132 17.99 -21.00 -19.64
N ARG A 133 19.23 -21.01 -20.14
CA ARG A 133 20.44 -21.36 -19.37
C ARG A 133 20.82 -20.32 -18.32
N LYS A 134 20.66 -19.04 -18.63
CA LYS A 134 20.96 -17.92 -17.71
C LYS A 134 19.95 -17.84 -16.56
N ASP A 135 18.69 -18.13 -16.82
CA ASP A 135 17.62 -18.16 -15.80
C ASP A 135 17.70 -19.43 -14.91
N ALA A 136 18.44 -20.48 -15.33
CA ALA A 136 18.60 -21.77 -14.63
C ALA A 136 19.92 -21.93 -13.84
N SER A 137 20.79 -20.92 -13.80
CA SER A 137 22.07 -21.01 -13.08
C SER A 137 21.91 -20.62 -11.59
N PRO A 138 22.22 -21.49 -10.62
CA PRO A 138 22.36 -21.10 -9.22
C PRO A 138 23.49 -20.07 -9.09
N GLN A 139 23.30 -19.10 -8.18
CA GLN A 139 24.31 -18.12 -7.81
C GLN A 139 25.62 -18.84 -7.46
N HIS A 140 26.71 -18.42 -8.09
CA HIS A 140 28.04 -18.97 -7.90
C HIS A 140 28.40 -18.97 -6.40
N GLU A 141 28.73 -20.16 -5.91
CA GLU A 141 29.24 -20.41 -4.57
C GLU A 141 30.45 -19.52 -4.27
N ASN A 142 30.53 -19.07 -3.01
CA ASN A 142 31.72 -18.53 -2.38
C ASN A 142 32.93 -19.44 -2.69
N CYS A 143 33.88 -18.94 -3.48
CA CYS A 143 35.24 -19.50 -3.43
C CYS A 143 35.86 -19.04 -2.11
N ASN A 144 35.87 -19.94 -1.13
CA ASN A 144 36.78 -19.86 0.01
C ASN A 144 38.21 -19.87 -0.55
N GLU A 145 38.95 -18.78 -0.34
CA GLU A 145 40.41 -18.84 -0.36
C GLU A 145 40.85 -19.54 0.94
N ASP A 146 40.98 -20.86 0.85
CA ASP A 146 41.76 -21.65 1.81
C ASP A 146 43.17 -21.78 1.25
N GLY A 147 44.00 -20.77 1.54
CA GLY A 147 45.43 -20.77 1.27
C GLY A 147 46.18 -21.15 2.53
N SER A 148 46.38 -22.45 2.75
CA SER A 148 47.39 -22.98 3.66
C SER A 148 48.69 -23.21 2.88
N ASP A 149 49.69 -22.35 3.09
CA ASP A 149 51.01 -22.68 3.70
C ASP A 149 51.80 -21.38 3.98
#